data_AF-A0A6P0DIS8-F1
#
_entry.id   AF-A0A6P0DIS8-F1
#
_cell.length_a   1.000
_cell.length_b   1.000
_cell.length_c   1.000
_cell.angle_alpha   90.00
_cell.angle_beta   90.00
_cell.angle_gamma   90.00
#
_symmetry.space_group_name_H-M   'P 1'
#
loop_
_entity.id
_entity.type
_entity.pdbx_description
1 polymer ?
#
loop_
_entity_poly.entity_id
_entity_poly.type
_entity_poly.pdbx_seq_one_letter_code
_entity_poly.pdbx_strand_id
1 'polypeptide(L)'
;MAEFVSAHWPEYMHPIEYGDIVNFDRLVIAARDAGAWPIIIDGMQKQFGKTVSLYVLKAFPLEFEASDHMSDSREFHRRQKAMKRLYHRILNFTEVEGEHADWMWRATKGVVDEAFSRDWLPEELNRQGFIPL
;
A
#
# COMPACT_ATOMS: atom_id res chain seq x y z
N MET A 1 12.02 3.67 -7.26
CA MET A 1 10.69 3.57 -7.93
C MET A 1 10.79 2.80 -9.25
N ALA A 2 11.47 3.30 -10.28
CA ALA A 2 11.60 2.57 -11.55
C ALA A 2 12.18 1.15 -11.39
N GLU A 3 13.26 1.02 -10.62
CA GLU A 3 13.86 -0.28 -10.26
C GLU A 3 12.88 -1.22 -9.55
N PHE A 4 12.07 -0.68 -8.63
CA PHE A 4 11.03 -1.46 -7.96
C PHE A 4 10.00 -2.01 -8.96
N VAL A 5 9.49 -1.18 -9.88
CA VAL A 5 8.52 -1.66 -10.88
C VAL A 5 9.15 -2.71 -11.79
N SER A 6 10.36 -2.46 -12.29
CA SER A 6 11.03 -3.39 -13.21
C SER A 6 11.44 -4.71 -12.54
N ALA A 7 11.68 -4.73 -11.22
CA ALA A 7 12.04 -5.94 -10.49
C ALA A 7 10.85 -6.87 -10.18
N HIS A 8 9.63 -6.33 -10.14
CA HIS A 8 8.44 -7.08 -9.66
C HIS A 8 7.43 -7.42 -10.74
N TRP A 9 7.55 -6.85 -11.94
CA TRP A 9 6.66 -7.15 -13.06
C TRP A 9 7.44 -7.64 -14.27
N PRO A 10 7.01 -8.76 -14.90
CA PRO A 10 7.58 -9.18 -16.16
C PRO A 10 7.25 -8.15 -17.26
N GLU A 11 8.14 -8.06 -18.25
CA GLU A 11 8.12 -7.03 -19.31
C GLU A 11 6.76 -6.91 -20.03
N TYR A 12 6.03 -8.02 -20.18
CA TYR A 12 4.74 -8.10 -20.88
C TYR A 12 3.51 -7.81 -20.00
N MET A 13 3.69 -7.57 -18.70
CA MET A 13 2.63 -7.17 -17.76
C MET A 13 2.99 -5.89 -17.01
N HIS A 14 3.78 -5.03 -17.66
CA HIS A 14 4.28 -3.84 -16.98
C HIS A 14 3.12 -2.87 -16.69
N PRO A 15 2.93 -2.44 -15.43
CA PRO A 15 1.79 -1.60 -15.01
C PRO A 15 1.67 -0.29 -15.78
N ILE A 16 2.79 0.20 -16.34
CA ILE A 16 2.85 1.40 -17.18
C ILE A 16 2.03 1.29 -18.47
N GLU A 17 1.78 0.06 -18.95
CA GLU A 17 1.00 -0.19 -20.16
C GLU A 17 -0.50 -0.09 -19.92
N TYR A 18 -0.94 -0.19 -18.66
CA TYR A 18 -2.35 -0.25 -18.28
C TYR A 18 -2.88 1.05 -17.65
N GLY A 19 -2.01 2.01 -17.36
CA GLY A 19 -2.40 3.27 -16.75
C GLY A 19 -1.30 3.93 -15.90
N ASP A 20 -1.72 4.89 -15.08
CA ASP A 20 -0.82 5.67 -14.23
C ASP A 20 -0.31 4.84 -13.05
N ILE A 21 0.96 5.04 -12.72
CA ILE A 21 1.54 4.55 -11.46
C ILE A 21 1.53 5.70 -10.46
N VAL A 22 0.80 5.55 -9.37
CA VAL A 22 0.73 6.55 -8.31
C VAL A 22 1.64 6.13 -7.17
N ASN A 23 2.71 6.90 -6.98
CA ASN A 23 3.69 6.66 -5.93
C ASN A 23 3.43 7.56 -4.71
N PHE A 24 3.31 6.95 -3.54
CA PHE A 24 3.29 7.60 -2.25
C PHE A 24 4.65 7.39 -1.55
N ASP A 25 5.60 8.27 -1.85
CA ASP A 25 6.92 8.25 -1.17
C ASP A 25 6.79 8.54 0.33
N ARG A 26 5.81 9.39 0.70
CA ARG A 26 5.52 9.78 2.09
C ARG A 26 4.02 9.93 2.28
N LEU A 27 3.37 8.91 2.82
CA LEU A 27 1.98 9.03 3.27
C LEU A 27 1.98 9.52 4.72
N VAL A 28 1.70 10.82 4.91
CA VAL A 28 1.58 11.43 6.24
C VAL A 28 0.12 11.39 6.66
N ILE A 29 -0.16 10.70 7.76
CA ILE A 29 -1.47 10.75 8.41
C ILE A 29 -1.26 11.42 9.76
N ALA A 30 -1.48 12.74 9.76
CA ALA A 30 -1.14 13.62 10.88
C ALA A 30 -1.94 13.35 12.17
N ALA A 31 -2.96 12.50 12.12
CA ALA A 31 -3.74 12.11 13.29
C ALA A 31 -4.13 10.63 13.24
N ARG A 32 -4.16 9.98 14.40
CA ARG A 32 -4.83 8.67 14.60
C ARG A 32 -6.36 8.80 14.53
N ASP A 33 -6.86 9.63 13.61
CA ASP A 33 -8.29 9.78 13.41
C ASP A 33 -8.75 8.70 12.44
N ALA A 34 -9.47 7.71 12.97
CA ALA A 34 -10.07 6.66 12.14
C ALA A 34 -11.04 7.24 11.08
N GLY A 35 -11.63 8.41 11.32
CA GLY A 35 -12.50 9.12 10.40
C GLY A 35 -11.80 9.74 9.20
N ALA A 36 -10.47 9.89 9.22
CA ALA A 36 -9.72 10.41 8.08
C ALA A 36 -9.62 9.38 6.93
N TRP A 37 -9.66 8.08 7.23
CA TRP A 37 -9.45 7.03 6.24
C TRP A 37 -10.50 7.00 5.12
N PRO A 38 -11.82 7.08 5.39
CA PRO A 38 -12.81 7.19 4.34
C PRO A 38 -12.57 8.38 3.41
N ILE A 39 -12.14 9.53 3.95
CA ILE A 39 -11.85 10.75 3.17
C ILE A 39 -10.64 10.54 2.28
N ILE A 40 -9.57 9.93 2.81
CA ILE A 40 -8.36 9.61 2.04
C ILE A 40 -8.70 8.64 0.89
N ILE A 41 -9.46 7.58 1.18
CA ILE A 41 -9.86 6.59 0.18
C ILE A 41 -10.71 7.23 -0.92
N ASP A 42 -11.70 8.03 -0.54
CA ASP A 42 -12.55 8.76 -1.49
C ASP A 42 -11.72 9.74 -2.35
N GLY A 43 -10.78 10.46 -1.73
CA GLY A 43 -9.84 11.34 -2.44
C GLY A 43 -8.98 10.58 -3.46
N MET A 44 -8.42 9.43 -3.07
CA MET A 44 -7.64 8.57 -3.97
C MET A 44 -8.48 8.08 -5.15
N GLN A 45 -9.72 7.65 -4.90
CA GLN A 45 -10.63 7.16 -5.94
C GLN A 45 -11.04 8.28 -6.90
N LYS A 46 -11.38 9.47 -6.38
CA LYS A 46 -11.77 10.62 -7.20
C LYS A 46 -10.62 11.12 -8.06
N GLN A 47 -9.42 11.20 -7.49
CA GLN A 47 -8.26 11.76 -8.17
C GLN A 47 -7.68 10.78 -9.20
N PHE A 48 -7.59 9.50 -8.86
CA PHE A 48 -6.78 8.55 -9.63
C PHE A 48 -7.57 7.33 -10.14
N GLY A 49 -8.74 7.04 -9.59
CA GLY A 49 -9.44 5.75 -9.80
C GLY A 49 -9.78 5.41 -11.26
N LYS A 50 -9.83 6.40 -12.15
CA LYS A 50 -10.10 6.18 -13.57
C LYS A 50 -8.87 5.83 -14.40
N THR A 51 -7.68 6.23 -13.99
CA THR A 51 -6.46 6.12 -14.81
C THR A 51 -5.37 5.28 -14.15
N VAL A 52 -5.40 5.13 -12.83
CA VAL A 52 -4.40 4.35 -12.09
C VAL A 52 -4.47 2.87 -12.44
N SER A 53 -3.30 2.27 -12.67
CA SER A 53 -3.07 0.82 -12.80
C SER A 53 -2.39 0.23 -11.55
N LEU A 54 -1.54 1.02 -10.89
CA LEU A 54 -0.75 0.61 -9.74
C LEU A 54 -0.59 1.75 -8.73
N TYR A 55 -0.90 1.46 -7.47
CA TYR A 55 -0.44 2.27 -6.35
C TYR A 55 0.81 1.65 -5.73
N VAL A 56 1.77 2.48 -5.38
CA VAL A 56 2.98 2.08 -4.66
C VAL A 56 3.16 3.01 -3.46
N LEU A 57 3.54 2.45 -2.32
CA LEU A 57 3.63 3.16 -1.05
C LEU A 57 4.87 2.70 -0.29
N LYS A 58 5.67 3.66 0.18
CA LYS A 58 6.76 3.37 1.09
C LYS A 58 6.26 3.32 2.53
N ALA A 59 6.37 2.16 3.18
CA ALA A 59 6.09 2.00 4.61
C ALA A 59 7.32 2.42 5.42
N PHE A 60 7.56 3.73 5.51
CA PHE A 60 8.70 4.30 6.23
C PHE A 60 8.23 5.17 7.42
N PRO A 61 8.55 4.80 8.66
CA PRO A 61 8.35 5.64 9.84
C PRO A 61 9.13 6.97 9.72
N LEU A 62 8.44 8.05 9.36
CA LEU A 62 9.07 9.35 9.05
C LEU A 62 9.80 9.99 10.24
N GLU A 63 9.45 9.66 11.47
CA GLU A 63 10.15 10.13 12.66
C GLU A 63 11.60 9.62 12.75
N PHE A 64 11.96 8.64 11.91
CA PHE A 64 13.32 8.11 11.77
C PHE A 64 14.08 8.70 10.58
N GLU A 65 13.46 9.55 9.76
CA GLU A 65 14.07 10.09 8.53
C GLU A 65 15.26 11.02 8.79
N ALA A 66 15.28 11.71 9.94
CA ALA A 66 16.34 12.64 10.31
C ALA A 66 17.48 11.99 11.11
N SER A 67 17.48 10.67 11.26
CA SER A 67 18.43 9.96 12.13
C SER A 67 19.04 8.77 11.41
N ASP A 68 20.19 9.00 10.78
CA ASP A 68 20.96 8.00 10.00
C ASP A 68 21.29 6.71 10.78
N HIS A 69 21.18 6.72 12.11
CA HIS A 69 21.45 5.56 12.97
C HIS A 69 20.22 4.85 13.52
N MET A 70 19.00 5.36 13.25
CA MET A 70 17.78 4.84 13.87
C MET A 70 16.97 3.94 12.93
N SER A 71 17.25 3.95 11.63
CA SER A 71 16.59 3.10 10.62
C SER A 71 16.82 1.60 10.83
N ASP A 72 17.86 1.21 11.57
CA ASP A 72 18.14 -0.19 11.92
C ASP A 72 17.72 -0.56 13.36
N SER A 73 17.04 0.36 14.04
CA SER A 73 16.60 0.12 15.41
C SER A 73 15.44 -0.89 15.47
N ARG A 74 15.33 -1.61 16.59
CA ARG A 74 14.15 -2.47 16.86
C ARG A 74 12.84 -1.67 16.81
N GLU A 75 12.88 -0.41 17.23
CA GLU A 75 11.70 0.46 17.26
C GLU A 75 11.23 0.82 15.85
N PHE A 76 12.16 1.11 14.95
CA PHE A 76 11.89 1.32 13.52
C PHE A 76 11.16 0.12 12.93
N HIS A 77 11.75 -1.07 13.04
CA HIS A 77 11.17 -2.30 12.49
C HIS A 77 9.78 -2.59 13.06
N ARG A 78 9.59 -2.36 14.36
CA ARG A 78 8.28 -2.52 15.02
C ARG A 78 7.24 -1.57 14.42
N ARG A 79 7.60 -0.30 14.21
CA ARG A 79 6.68 0.71 13.65
C ARG A 79 6.42 0.50 12.17
N GLN A 80 7.45 0.20 11.39
CA GLN A 80 7.29 -0.18 9.99
C GLN A 80 6.33 -1.35 9.84
N LYS A 81 6.49 -2.41 10.65
CA LYS A 81 5.57 -3.56 10.66
C LYS A 81 4.13 -3.15 11.03
N ALA A 82 3.96 -2.24 11.97
CA ALA A 82 2.63 -1.72 12.32
C ALA A 82 2.01 -0.90 11.18
N MET A 83 2.80 -0.07 10.48
CA MET A 83 2.36 0.69 9.31
C MET A 83 1.94 -0.25 8.16
N LYS A 84 2.76 -1.26 7.85
CA LYS A 84 2.45 -2.24 6.81
C LYS A 84 1.12 -2.96 7.09
N ARG A 85 0.94 -3.43 8.33
CA ARG A 85 -0.33 -4.04 8.77
C ARG A 85 -1.52 -3.11 8.62
N LEU A 86 -1.34 -1.83 8.96
CA LEU A 86 -2.39 -0.82 8.83
C LEU A 86 -2.76 -0.56 7.36
N TYR A 87 -1.77 -0.36 6.50
CA TYR A 87 -1.98 -0.11 5.07
C TYR A 87 -2.55 -1.32 4.35
N HIS A 88 -2.12 -2.53 4.71
CA HIS A 88 -2.76 -3.75 4.25
C HIS A 88 -4.24 -3.80 4.66
N ARG A 89 -4.52 -3.61 5.95
CA ARG A 89 -5.89 -3.69 6.49
C ARG A 89 -6.85 -2.65 5.90
N ILE A 90 -6.40 -1.41 5.71
CA ILE A 90 -7.28 -0.30 5.34
C ILE A 90 -7.28 -0.05 3.83
N LEU A 91 -6.12 -0.17 3.18
CA LEU A 91 -5.95 0.21 1.78
C LEU A 91 -5.74 -0.99 0.85
N ASN A 92 -5.64 -2.22 1.39
CA ASN A 92 -5.37 -3.45 0.66
C ASN A 92 -4.05 -3.41 -0.12
N PHE A 93 -3.01 -2.83 0.48
CA PHE A 93 -1.65 -2.90 -0.06
C PHE A 93 -0.99 -4.23 0.33
N THR A 94 -0.25 -4.79 -0.60
CA THR A 94 0.54 -6.01 -0.44
C THR A 94 1.98 -5.66 -0.11
N GLU A 95 2.57 -6.39 0.84
CA GLU A 95 3.99 -6.24 1.17
C GLU A 95 4.88 -6.77 0.05
N VAL A 96 6.06 -6.19 -0.04
CA VAL A 96 7.13 -6.64 -0.93
C VAL A 96 8.12 -7.47 -0.11
N GLU A 97 8.64 -8.54 -0.70
CA GLU A 97 9.70 -9.34 -0.10
C GLU A 97 11.08 -8.93 -0.65
N GLY A 98 12.14 -9.21 0.10
CA GLY A 98 13.52 -8.97 -0.34
C GLY A 98 13.99 -7.52 -0.21
N GLU A 99 14.77 -7.07 -1.20
CA GLU A 99 15.54 -5.81 -1.15
C GLU A 99 14.65 -4.54 -1.05
N HIS A 100 13.39 -4.65 -1.45
CA HIS A 100 12.42 -3.55 -1.40
C HIS A 100 11.33 -3.76 -0.33
N ALA A 101 11.65 -4.47 0.76
CA ALA A 101 10.69 -4.80 1.81
C ALA A 101 10.09 -3.58 2.53
N ASP A 102 10.65 -2.39 2.37
CA ASP A 102 10.07 -1.13 2.85
C ASP A 102 8.95 -0.59 1.96
N TRP A 103 8.73 -1.18 0.77
CA TRP A 103 7.66 -0.84 -0.15
C TRP A 103 6.46 -1.77 -0.04
N MET A 104 5.32 -1.24 -0.45
CA MET A 104 4.07 -1.95 -0.61
C MET A 104 3.39 -1.52 -1.90
N TRP A 105 2.52 -2.36 -2.45
CA TRP A 105 1.84 -2.06 -3.72
C TRP A 105 0.37 -2.50 -3.73
N ARG A 106 -0.42 -1.93 -4.62
CA ARG A 106 -1.79 -2.37 -4.90
C ARG A 106 -2.14 -2.14 -6.36
N ALA A 107 -2.51 -3.19 -7.07
CA ALA A 107 -3.04 -3.11 -8.43
C ALA A 107 -4.50 -2.65 -8.44
N THR A 108 -4.87 -1.94 -9.51
CA THR A 108 -6.26 -1.53 -9.78
C THR A 108 -6.79 -1.98 -11.14
N LYS A 109 -5.90 -2.20 -12.11
CA LYS A 109 -6.25 -2.63 -13.47
C LYS A 109 -5.11 -3.40 -14.12
N GLY A 110 -5.43 -4.37 -14.97
CA GLY A 110 -4.50 -5.02 -15.92
C GLY A 110 -3.41 -5.88 -15.28
N VAL A 111 -3.05 -5.60 -14.03
CA VAL A 111 -2.12 -6.32 -13.19
C VAL A 111 -2.92 -7.32 -12.35
N VAL A 112 -3.51 -8.31 -13.04
CA VAL A 112 -4.07 -9.48 -12.38
C VAL A 112 -3.15 -10.62 -12.73
N ASP A 113 -2.20 -10.91 -11.84
CA ASP A 113 -1.57 -12.21 -11.86
C ASP A 113 -2.66 -13.24 -11.53
N GLU A 114 -2.76 -14.30 -12.34
CA GLU A 114 -3.72 -15.40 -12.16
C GLU A 114 -3.47 -16.15 -10.83
N ALA A 115 -2.37 -15.88 -10.14
CA ALA A 115 -2.14 -16.31 -8.76
C ALA A 115 -3.01 -15.61 -7.69
N PHE A 116 -3.69 -14.50 -8.02
CA PHE A 116 -4.36 -13.63 -7.02
C PHE A 116 -5.85 -13.35 -7.29
N SER A 117 -6.44 -14.00 -8.29
CA SER A 117 -7.84 -13.79 -8.68
C SER A 117 -8.65 -15.08 -8.54
N ARG A 118 -9.20 -15.33 -7.33
CA ARG A 118 -10.59 -15.82 -7.14
C ARG A 118 -11.05 -16.12 -5.71
N ASP A 119 -10.16 -16.26 -4.71
CA ASP A 119 -10.59 -16.86 -3.43
C ASP A 119 -10.57 -15.96 -2.17
N TRP A 120 -10.36 -14.64 -2.27
CA TRP A 120 -10.23 -13.81 -1.05
C TRP A 120 -11.01 -12.50 -1.06
N LEU A 121 -12.33 -12.62 -1.17
CA LEU A 121 -13.23 -11.75 -0.42
C LEU A 121 -13.74 -12.57 0.77
N PRO A 122 -13.32 -12.30 2.02
CA PRO A 122 -14.03 -12.90 3.15
C PRO A 122 -15.46 -12.36 3.11
N GLU A 123 -16.43 -13.25 2.94
CA GLU A 123 -17.88 -12.94 3.00
C GLU A 123 -18.28 -12.21 4.29
N GLU A 124 -17.38 -12.17 5.28
CA GLU A 124 -17.52 -11.54 6.59
C GLU A 124 -17.60 -10.01 6.55
N LEU A 125 -17.12 -9.34 5.49
CA LEU A 125 -17.31 -7.89 5.35
C LEU A 125 -18.71 -7.50 4.84
N ASN A 126 -19.53 -8.47 4.43
CA ASN A 126 -20.88 -8.20 3.93
C ASN A 126 -21.98 -8.53 4.96
N ARG A 127 -21.64 -9.03 6.16
CA ARG A 127 -22.65 -9.56 7.09
C ARG A 127 -22.60 -9.13 8.55
N GLN A 128 -21.65 -8.34 9.04
CA GLN A 128 -21.62 -8.06 10.49
C GLN A 128 -21.62 -6.58 10.83
N GLY A 129 -22.72 -6.19 11.49
CA GLY A 129 -22.87 -4.93 12.19
C GLY A 129 -21.71 -4.69 13.13
N PHE A 130 -21.11 -3.53 12.93
CA PHE A 130 -20.08 -2.91 13.74
C PHE A 130 -20.46 -2.90 15.23
N ILE A 131 -19.66 -3.55 16.08
CA ILE A 131 -19.62 -3.29 17.53
C ILE A 131 -18.18 -2.89 17.88
N PRO A 132 -17.96 -1.70 18.46
CA PRO A 132 -16.62 -1.22 18.78
C PRO A 132 -16.14 -1.75 20.13
N LEU A 133 -14.82 -1.99 20.23
CA LEU A 133 -14.04 -1.93 21.46
C LEU A 133 -12.83 -1.03 21.22
#